data_AF-A0A3S2EPD2-F1
#
_entry.id   AF-A0A3S2EPD2-F1
#
_cell.length_a   1.000
_cell.length_b   1.000
_cell.length_c   1.000
_cell.angle_alpha   90.00
_cell.angle_beta   90.00
_cell.angle_gamma   90.00
#
_symmetry.space_group_name_H-M   'P 1'
#
loop_
_entity.id
_entity.type
_entity.pdbx_description
1 polymer ?
#
loop_
_entity_poly.entity_id
_entity_poly.type
_entity_poly.pdbx_seq_one_letter_code
_entity_poly.pdbx_strand_id
1 'polypeptide(L)'
;MDQPRPAPQSASKLPIPRWEFIALCAALMALNSLAIDIMLPALQQIGASLGVENENHRQYVITAYILGFGGGQLFFGPISDRFGRRAPLVAGLVIYVAAAAAAAVAPSFETLLLCRAVQGIGAA
;
A
#
# COMPACT_ATOMS: atom_id res chain seq x y z
N MET A 1 51.26 20.57 9.28
CA MET A 1 50.43 19.34 9.24
C MET A 1 49.23 19.63 8.36
N ASP A 2 49.43 19.60 7.04
CA ASP A 2 48.36 19.75 6.06
C ASP A 2 47.62 18.43 5.96
N GLN A 3 46.43 18.34 6.54
CA GLN A 3 45.55 17.20 6.31
C GLN A 3 45.03 17.28 4.86
N PRO A 4 45.08 16.19 4.08
CA PRO A 4 44.55 16.19 2.72
C PRO A 4 43.05 16.48 2.74
N ARG A 5 42.61 17.46 1.94
CA ARG A 5 41.17 17.75 1.76
C ARG A 5 40.46 16.47 1.31
N PRO A 6 39.32 16.09 1.92
CA PRO A 6 38.55 14.94 1.46
C PRO A 6 38.13 15.17 0.00
N ALA A 7 38.42 14.20 -0.86
CA ALA A 7 38.05 14.24 -2.27
C ALA A 7 36.54 14.45 -2.43
N PRO A 8 36.09 15.24 -3.43
CA PRO A 8 34.67 15.44 -3.67
C PRO A 8 34.00 14.09 -3.93
N GLN A 9 33.12 13.67 -3.01
CA GLN A 9 32.32 12.46 -3.16
C GLN A 9 31.50 12.61 -4.45
N SER A 10 31.80 11.77 -5.43
CA SER A 10 31.08 11.70 -6.70
C SER A 10 29.61 11.44 -6.39
N ALA A 11 28.77 12.45 -6.61
CA ALA A 11 27.33 12.34 -6.42
C ALA A 11 26.83 11.21 -7.32
N SER A 12 26.53 10.07 -6.72
CA SER A 12 25.88 8.92 -7.36
C SER A 12 24.70 9.45 -8.18
N LYS A 13 24.82 9.43 -9.50
CA LYS A 13 23.71 9.74 -10.40
C LYS A 13 22.60 8.76 -10.05
N LEU A 14 21.48 9.27 -9.53
CA LEU A 14 20.28 8.46 -9.37
C LEU A 14 19.99 7.83 -10.75
N PRO A 15 19.72 6.52 -10.82
CA PRO A 15 19.48 5.83 -12.10
C PRO A 15 18.22 6.33 -12.83
N ILE A 16 17.42 7.18 -12.17
CA ILE A 16 16.18 7.79 -12.66
C ILE A 16 16.22 9.32 -12.47
N PRO A 17 15.67 10.11 -13.42
CA PRO A 17 15.58 11.55 -13.30
C PRO A 17 14.63 11.97 -12.15
N ARG A 18 14.91 13.11 -11.52
CA ARG A 18 14.21 13.56 -10.29
C ARG A 18 12.70 13.65 -10.43
N TRP A 19 12.19 14.11 -11.58
CA TRP A 19 10.76 14.28 -11.82
C TRP A 19 10.03 12.93 -11.90
N GLU A 20 10.66 11.90 -12.47
CA GLU A 20 10.10 10.55 -12.59
C GLU A 20 10.00 9.90 -11.21
N PHE A 21 11.04 10.07 -10.37
CA PHE A 21 11.01 9.61 -8.99
C PHE A 21 9.88 10.28 -8.19
N ILE A 22 9.74 11.60 -8.32
CA ILE A 22 8.66 12.35 -7.65
C ILE A 22 7.29 11.87 -8.15
N ALA A 23 7.12 11.70 -9.46
CA ALA A 23 5.88 11.22 -10.05
C ALA A 23 5.53 9.80 -9.57
N LEU A 24 6.51 8.91 -9.47
CA LEU A 24 6.30 7.55 -8.96
C LEU A 24 5.89 7.57 -7.49
N CYS A 25 6.59 8.32 -6.63
CA CYS A 25 6.21 8.47 -5.23
C CYS A 25 4.80 9.07 -5.08
N ALA A 26 4.49 10.11 -5.85
CA ALA A 26 3.17 10.73 -5.87
C ALA A 26 2.08 9.74 -6.31
N ALA A 27 2.34 8.93 -7.34
CA ALA A 27 1.41 7.90 -7.82
C ALA A 27 1.17 6.81 -6.76
N LEU A 28 2.21 6.37 -6.05
CA LEU A 28 2.07 5.40 -4.97
C LEU A 28 1.26 5.95 -3.79
N MET A 29 1.48 7.22 -3.42
CA MET A 29 0.66 7.88 -2.40
C MET A 29 -0.80 8.07 -2.85
N ALA A 30 -1.01 8.47 -4.11
CA ALA A 30 -2.34 8.64 -4.69
C ALA A 30 -3.11 7.31 -4.75
N LEU A 31 -2.43 6.20 -5.07
CA LEU A 31 -3.01 4.85 -5.07
C LEU A 31 -3.62 4.51 -3.71
N ASN A 32 -2.93 4.85 -2.61
CA ASN A 32 -3.42 4.60 -1.27
C ASN A 32 -4.66 5.44 -0.92
N SER A 33 -4.68 6.73 -1.28
CA SER A 33 -5.87 7.59 -1.09
C SER A 33 -7.06 7.06 -1.88
N LEU A 34 -6.83 6.74 -3.15
CA LEU A 34 -7.85 6.25 -4.07
C LEU A 34 -8.51 4.95 -3.56
N ALA A 35 -7.73 4.07 -2.92
CA ALA A 35 -8.21 2.80 -2.36
C ALA A 35 -9.24 2.97 -1.23
N ILE A 36 -9.22 4.12 -0.54
CA ILE A 36 -10.15 4.46 0.54
C ILE A 36 -11.31 5.28 -0.03
N ASP A 37 -11.00 6.29 -0.84
CA ASP A 37 -11.97 7.27 -1.32
C ASP A 37 -13.01 6.67 -2.28
N ILE A 38 -12.60 5.77 -3.18
CA ILE A 38 -13.53 5.04 -4.07
C ILE A 38 -14.50 4.17 -3.26
N MET A 39 -14.08 3.73 -2.07
CA MET A 39 -14.82 2.73 -1.33
C MET A 39 -15.95 3.30 -0.51
N LEU A 40 -15.86 4.56 -0.07
CA LEU A 40 -16.94 5.25 0.64
C LEU A 40 -18.30 5.19 -0.09
N PRO A 41 -18.43 5.57 -1.38
CA PRO A 41 -19.68 5.41 -2.11
C PRO A 41 -19.98 3.94 -2.45
N ALA A 42 -18.96 3.11 -2.63
CA ALA A 42 -19.12 1.70 -2.99
C ALA A 42 -19.65 0.84 -1.83
N LEU A 43 -19.45 1.25 -0.56
CA LEU A 43 -19.87 0.48 0.62
C LEU A 43 -21.36 0.09 0.57
N GLN A 44 -22.22 0.97 0.06
CA GLN A 44 -23.65 0.71 -0.08
C GLN A 44 -23.93 -0.44 -1.05
N GLN A 45 -23.28 -0.43 -2.22
CA GLN A 45 -23.42 -1.47 -3.24
C GLN A 45 -22.78 -2.79 -2.80
N ILE A 46 -21.63 -2.73 -2.12
CA ILE A 46 -20.96 -3.92 -1.54
C ILE A 46 -21.86 -4.57 -0.49
N GLY A 47 -22.47 -3.77 0.39
CA GLY A 47 -23.39 -4.28 1.40
C GLY A 47 -24.62 -4.94 0.81
N ALA A 48 -25.22 -4.35 -0.23
CA ALA A 48 -26.38 -4.93 -0.91
C ALA A 48 -26.05 -6.21 -1.69
N SER A 49 -24.91 -6.24 -2.39
CA SER A 49 -24.49 -7.40 -3.21
C SER A 49 -24.03 -8.61 -2.39
N LEU A 50 -23.41 -8.37 -1.23
CA LEU A 50 -22.92 -9.44 -0.34
C LEU A 50 -23.89 -9.76 0.80
N GLY A 51 -25.10 -9.19 0.80
CA GLY A 51 -26.15 -9.50 1.77
C GLY A 51 -25.82 -9.09 3.21
N VAL A 52 -25.12 -7.96 3.40
CA VAL A 52 -24.75 -7.48 4.74
C VAL A 52 -25.97 -6.91 5.45
N GLU A 53 -26.47 -7.64 6.45
CA GLU A 53 -27.70 -7.33 7.21
C GLU A 53 -27.60 -6.04 8.03
N ASN A 54 -26.42 -5.74 8.58
CA ASN A 54 -26.18 -4.57 9.43
C ASN A 54 -25.39 -3.49 8.67
N GLU A 55 -25.98 -2.31 8.48
CA GLU A 55 -25.36 -1.21 7.74
C GLU A 55 -24.01 -0.78 8.34
N ASN A 56 -23.86 -0.86 9.66
CA ASN A 56 -22.60 -0.52 10.35
C ASN A 56 -21.45 -1.47 9.96
N HIS A 57 -21.74 -2.72 9.60
CA HIS A 57 -20.69 -3.69 9.26
C HIS A 57 -19.98 -3.31 7.96
N ARG A 58 -20.62 -2.56 7.06
CA ARG A 58 -20.01 -2.12 5.78
C ARG A 58 -18.74 -1.29 6.02
N GLN A 59 -18.65 -0.56 7.14
CA GLN A 59 -17.47 0.25 7.47
C GLN A 59 -16.23 -0.60 7.78
N TYR A 60 -16.40 -1.87 8.17
CA TYR A 60 -15.28 -2.78 8.43
C TYR A 60 -14.38 -2.97 7.21
N VAL A 61 -14.88 -2.75 5.99
CA VAL A 61 -14.08 -2.76 4.76
C VAL A 61 -12.90 -1.78 4.83
N ILE A 62 -13.17 -0.57 5.33
CA ILE A 62 -12.14 0.48 5.47
C ILE A 62 -11.28 0.19 6.71
N THR A 63 -11.90 -0.22 7.81
CA THR A 63 -11.18 -0.57 9.04
C THR A 63 -10.18 -1.70 8.81
N ALA A 64 -10.57 -2.77 8.11
CA ALA A 64 -9.69 -3.88 7.78
C ALA A 64 -8.48 -3.43 6.95
N TYR A 65 -8.70 -2.57 5.96
CA TYR A 65 -7.62 -1.97 5.17
C TYR A 65 -6.64 -1.17 6.05
N ILE A 66 -7.15 -0.29 6.90
CA ILE A 66 -6.32 0.54 7.80
C ILE A 66 -5.57 -0.32 8.82
N LEU A 67 -6.21 -1.35 9.37
CA LEU A 67 -5.56 -2.29 10.30
C LEU A 67 -4.42 -3.05 9.62
N GLY A 68 -4.64 -3.53 8.39
CA GLY A 68 -3.60 -4.17 7.59
C GLY A 68 -2.45 -3.21 7.26
N PHE A 69 -2.78 -1.98 6.86
CA PHE A 69 -1.81 -0.94 6.54
C PHE A 69 -0.97 -0.55 7.76
N GLY A 70 -1.60 -0.18 8.87
CA GLY A 70 -0.90 0.18 10.10
C GLY A 70 -0.09 -0.98 10.69
N GLY A 71 -0.61 -2.21 10.62
CA GLY A 71 0.11 -3.41 11.02
C GLY A 71 1.33 -3.68 10.13
N GLY A 72 1.20 -3.52 8.82
CA GLY A 72 2.29 -3.66 7.85
C GLY A 72 3.43 -2.68 8.09
N GLN A 73 3.12 -1.41 8.41
CA GLN A 73 4.12 -0.37 8.62
C GLN A 73 5.16 -0.72 9.70
N LEU A 74 4.76 -1.50 10.72
CA LEU A 74 5.67 -1.94 11.79
C LEU A 74 6.82 -2.83 11.27
N PHE A 75 6.54 -3.63 10.24
CA PHE A 75 7.50 -4.57 9.65
C PHE A 75 8.28 -3.97 8.48
N PHE A 76 7.70 -3.00 7.77
CA PHE A 76 8.31 -2.42 6.57
C PHE A 76 9.64 -1.72 6.84
N GLY A 77 9.84 -1.12 8.03
CA GLY A 77 11.11 -0.50 8.41
C GLY A 77 12.29 -1.50 8.38
N PRO A 78 12.31 -2.51 9.25
CA PRO A 78 13.38 -3.52 9.28
C PRO A 78 13.57 -4.27 7.95
N ILE A 79 12.47 -4.55 7.23
CA ILE A 79 12.51 -5.23 5.94
C ILE A 79 13.18 -4.34 4.87
N SER A 80 12.82 -3.05 4.82
CA SER A 80 13.42 -2.08 3.91
C SER A 80 14.91 -1.87 4.18
N ASP A 81 15.32 -1.86 5.44
CA ASP A 81 16.72 -1.67 5.82
C ASP A 81 17.57 -2.90 5.46
N ARG A 82 17.02 -4.12 5.58
CA ARG A 82 17.74 -5.36 5.28
C ARG A 82 17.81 -5.69 3.79
N PHE A 83 16.72 -5.51 3.04
CA PHE A 83 16.61 -5.93 1.64
C PHE A 83 16.79 -4.77 0.65
N GLY A 84 16.99 -3.55 1.16
CA GLY A 84 17.01 -2.33 0.37
C GLY A 84 15.60 -1.89 -0.03
N ARG A 85 15.42 -0.60 -0.36
CA ARG A 85 14.08 0.01 -0.50
C ARG A 85 13.26 -0.48 -1.70
N ARG A 86 13.91 -0.96 -2.77
CA ARG A 86 13.24 -1.30 -4.04
C ARG A 86 12.50 -2.64 -3.98
N ALA A 87 13.11 -3.68 -3.41
CA ALA A 87 12.52 -5.01 -3.42
C ALA A 87 11.22 -5.10 -2.57
N PRO A 88 11.17 -4.54 -1.34
CA PRO A 88 9.95 -4.49 -0.54
C PRO A 88 8.84 -3.65 -1.19
N LEU A 89 9.19 -2.54 -1.85
CA LEU A 89 8.21 -1.73 -2.59
C LEU A 89 7.53 -2.54 -3.70
N VAL A 90 8.30 -3.26 -4.51
CA VAL A 90 7.74 -4.09 -5.58
C VAL A 90 6.95 -5.27 -5.00
N ALA A 91 7.43 -5.91 -3.94
CA ALA A 91 6.72 -7.00 -3.28
C ALA A 91 5.37 -6.53 -2.70
N GLY A 92 5.35 -5.39 -2.01
CA GLY A 92 4.13 -4.76 -1.50
C GLY A 92 3.14 -4.45 -2.62
N LEU A 93 3.62 -3.86 -3.72
CA LEU A 93 2.77 -3.58 -4.89
C LEU A 93 2.17 -4.84 -5.52
N VAL A 94 2.93 -5.93 -5.62
CA VAL A 94 2.42 -7.22 -6.11
C VAL A 94 1.35 -7.77 -5.17
N ILE A 95 1.59 -7.73 -3.85
CA ILE A 95 0.61 -8.13 -2.84
C ILE A 95 -0.67 -7.29 -2.95
N TYR A 96 -0.52 -5.97 -3.10
CA TYR A 96 -1.62 -5.03 -3.24
C TYR A 96 -2.50 -5.37 -4.46
N VAL A 97 -1.88 -5.58 -5.63
CA VAL A 97 -2.60 -5.89 -6.87
C VAL A 97 -3.28 -7.26 -6.81
N ALA A 98 -2.58 -8.28 -6.29
CA ALA A 98 -3.14 -9.61 -6.13
C ALA A 98 -4.34 -9.62 -5.17
N ALA A 99 -4.21 -8.92 -4.03
CA ALA A 99 -5.29 -8.76 -3.06
C ALA A 99 -6.47 -7.95 -3.63
N ALA A 100 -6.20 -6.92 -4.45
CA ALA A 100 -7.24 -6.16 -5.15
C ALA A 100 -8.04 -7.04 -6.12
N ALA A 101 -7.35 -7.87 -6.91
CA ALA A 101 -7.98 -8.80 -7.84
C ALA A 101 -8.80 -9.85 -7.10
N ALA A 102 -8.27 -10.41 -6.00
CA ALA A 102 -9.01 -11.35 -5.16
C ALA A 102 -10.25 -10.72 -4.51
N ALA A 103 -10.16 -9.46 -4.05
CA ALA A 103 -11.29 -8.72 -3.50
C ALA A 103 -12.41 -8.50 -4.53
N ALA A 104 -12.06 -8.29 -5.81
CA ALA A 104 -13.02 -8.07 -6.88
C ALA A 104 -13.89 -9.30 -7.19
N VAL A 105 -13.40 -10.50 -6.88
CA VAL A 105 -14.12 -11.78 -7.08
C VAL A 105 -14.51 -12.44 -5.75
N ALA A 106 -14.49 -11.68 -4.65
CA ALA A 106 -14.77 -12.21 -3.33
C ALA A 106 -16.23 -12.73 -3.22
N PRO A 107 -16.44 -13.99 -2.81
CA PRO A 107 -17.78 -14.59 -2.75
C PRO A 107 -18.55 -14.22 -1.48
N SER A 108 -17.88 -13.64 -0.48
CA SER A 108 -18.47 -13.30 0.82
C SER A 108 -17.87 -12.02 1.40
N PHE A 109 -18.60 -11.40 2.32
CA PHE A 109 -18.14 -10.20 3.03
C PHE A 109 -16.86 -10.44 3.85
N GLU A 110 -16.75 -11.60 4.51
CA GLU A 110 -15.55 -11.96 5.27
C GLU A 110 -14.31 -12.13 4.39
N THR A 111 -14.47 -12.78 3.23
CA THR A 111 -13.36 -12.90 2.26
C THR A 111 -12.92 -11.53 1.77
N LEU A 112 -13.88 -10.62 1.51
CA LEU A 112 -13.59 -9.25 1.11
C LEU A 112 -12.81 -8.51 2.22
N LEU A 113 -13.21 -8.64 3.49
CA LEU A 113 -12.48 -8.06 4.63
C LEU A 113 -11.04 -8.58 4.72
N LEU A 114 -10.85 -9.89 4.56
CA LEU A 114 -9.52 -10.49 4.59
C LEU A 114 -8.65 -9.97 3.43
N CYS A 115 -9.20 -9.94 2.21
CA CYS A 115 -8.50 -9.37 1.06
C CYS A 115 -8.14 -7.90 1.29
N ARG A 116 -9.02 -7.11 1.92
CA ARG A 116 -8.73 -5.70 2.27
C ARG A 116 -7.62 -5.55 3.30
N ALA A 117 -7.58 -6.41 4.31
CA ALA A 117 -6.48 -6.42 5.27
C ALA A 117 -5.15 -6.74 4.59
N VAL A 118 -5.11 -7.75 3.72
CA VAL A 118 -3.90 -8.11 2.95
C VAL A 118 -3.51 -6.99 1.98
N GLN A 119 -4.49 -6.35 1.34
CA GLN A 119 -4.27 -5.20 0.47
C GLN A 119 -3.64 -4.03 1.23
N GLY A 120 -4.10 -3.76 2.46
CA GLY A 120 -3.51 -2.78 3.36
C GLY A 120 -2.05 -3.09 3.69
N ILE A 121 -1.74 -4.35 4.01
CA ILE A 121 -0.35 -4.78 4.25
C ILE A 121 0.54 -4.54 3.02
N GLY A 122 0.03 -4.81 1.81
CA GLY A 122 0.77 -4.53 0.57
C GLY A 122 0.98 -3.04 0.28
N ALA A 123 0.12 -2.16 0.81
CA ALA A 123 0.22 -0.72 0.64
C ALA A 123 1.15 -0.02 1.64
N ALA A 124 1.52 -0.68 2.74
CA ALA A 124 2.33 -0.14 3.83
C ALA A 124 3.78 0.21 3.41
#